data_AF-A0A661Z2M6-F1
#
_entry.id   AF-A0A661Z2M6-F1
#
_cell.length_a   1.000
_cell.length_b   1.000
_cell.length_c   1.000
_cell.angle_alpha   90.00
_cell.angle_beta   90.00
_cell.angle_gamma   90.00
#
_symmetry.space_group_name_H-M   'P 1'
#
loop_
_entity.id
_entity.type
_entity.pdbx_description
1 polymer ?
#
loop_
_entity_poly.entity_id
_entity_poly.type
_entity_poly.pdbx_seq_one_letter_code
_entity_poly.pdbx_strand_id
1 'polypeptide(L)'
;MFDIIKKTLLIIVVLTLGACSNSNAIDIKETLIIDSSNFIIEKKNEDTITVNASIIINYTKDELMGRVVPKNDTSFSLIEKEHTAKSKIYLRKEAYSAFCRMYDAAKKDGFKLNIISAFRSNYHQQLIWESKWIGKRKVNGQNLSQQVKDEVERA
;
A
#
# COMPACT_ATOMS: atom_id res chain seq x y z
N MET A 1 -33.46 34.12 32.71
CA MET A 1 -33.24 33.11 31.65
C MET A 1 -31.81 33.20 31.10
N PHE A 2 -30.79 33.30 31.97
CA PHE A 2 -29.38 33.34 31.55
C PHE A 2 -28.44 32.55 32.48
N ASP A 3 -28.96 31.93 33.55
CA ASP A 3 -28.15 31.24 34.57
C ASP A 3 -28.08 29.72 34.41
N ILE A 4 -28.83 29.14 33.47
CA ILE A 4 -28.78 27.70 33.16
C ILE A 4 -27.73 27.40 32.07
N ILE A 5 -27.39 28.38 31.22
CA ILE A 5 -26.43 28.19 30.12
C ILE A 5 -24.98 28.29 30.60
N LYS A 6 -24.70 29.02 31.68
CA LYS A 6 -23.34 29.10 32.26
C LYS A 6 -22.92 27.85 33.06
N LYS A 7 -23.86 27.06 33.58
CA LYS A 7 -23.56 25.82 34.33
C LYS A 7 -23.20 24.62 33.44
N THR A 8 -23.60 24.64 32.17
CA THR A 8 -23.24 23.59 31.21
C THR A 8 -21.91 23.88 30.49
N LEU A 9 -21.45 25.14 30.48
CA LEU A 9 -20.16 25.53 29.91
C LEU A 9 -18.97 25.36 30.89
N LEU A 10 -19.23 25.16 32.19
CA LEU A 10 -18.20 24.98 33.22
C LEU A 10 -17.84 23.51 33.49
N ILE A 11 -18.45 22.54 32.78
CA ILE A 11 -18.17 21.10 32.97
C ILE A 11 -17.29 20.52 31.84
N ILE A 12 -16.93 21.32 30.82
CA ILE A 12 -16.07 20.86 29.69
C ILE A 12 -14.63 21.43 29.79
N VAL A 13 -14.21 21.90 30.97
CA VAL A 13 -12.86 22.48 31.20
C VAL A 13 -12.03 21.70 32.25
N VAL A 14 -12.48 20.50 32.68
CA VAL A 14 -11.81 19.73 33.76
C VAL A 14 -11.13 18.43 33.29
N LEU A 15 -10.80 18.27 32.00
CA LEU A 15 -10.04 17.09 31.53
C LEU A 15 -8.75 17.42 30.78
N THR A 16 -8.15 18.56 31.09
CA THR A 16 -6.73 18.82 30.80
C THR A 16 -6.06 19.35 32.05
N LEU A 17 -5.31 18.48 32.73
CA LEU A 17 -4.07 18.72 33.48
C LEU A 17 -3.81 17.52 34.40
N GLY A 18 -3.05 16.57 33.87
CA GLY A 18 -2.53 15.41 34.60
C GLY A 18 -1.14 15.06 34.08
N ALA A 19 -0.18 15.93 34.42
CA ALA A 19 1.28 15.79 34.43
C ALA A 19 1.94 14.60 33.71
N CYS A 20 2.81 14.93 32.75
CA CYS A 20 4.08 14.24 32.57
C CYS A 20 4.86 14.22 33.90
N SER A 21 5.24 13.02 34.36
CA SER A 21 6.60 12.64 34.80
C SER A 21 6.52 11.40 35.69
N ASN A 22 6.77 10.21 35.15
CA ASN A 22 7.83 9.36 35.70
C ASN A 22 8.25 8.27 34.71
N SER A 23 9.56 8.10 34.62
CA SER A 23 10.33 7.19 33.79
C SER A 23 9.91 5.74 33.98
N ASN A 24 9.61 5.05 32.86
CA ASN A 24 10.10 3.71 32.58
C ASN A 24 10.18 3.58 31.06
N ALA A 25 11.39 3.68 30.54
CA ALA A 25 11.69 3.27 29.19
C ALA A 25 11.39 1.76 29.08
N ILE A 26 10.41 1.39 28.27
CA ILE A 26 10.26 0.03 27.79
C ILE A 26 10.22 0.14 26.26
N ASP A 27 11.39 -0.10 25.67
CA ASP A 27 11.55 -0.38 24.26
C ASP A 27 10.83 -1.71 23.96
N ILE A 28 9.59 -1.62 23.49
CA ILE A 28 8.84 -2.75 22.95
C ILE A 28 8.75 -2.56 21.44
N LYS A 29 9.64 -3.25 20.73
CA LYS A 29 9.49 -3.57 19.32
C LYS A 29 8.08 -4.11 19.10
N GLU A 30 7.25 -3.30 18.46
CA GLU A 30 5.87 -3.64 18.16
C GLU A 30 5.80 -4.70 17.06
N THR A 31 5.95 -5.96 17.46
CA THR A 31 5.55 -7.11 16.65
C THR A 31 4.05 -7.27 16.79
N LEU A 32 3.30 -6.76 15.82
CA LEU A 32 1.86 -7.01 15.72
C LEU A 32 1.64 -8.49 15.37
N ILE A 33 1.36 -9.32 16.37
CA ILE A 33 0.88 -10.68 16.20
C ILE A 33 -0.62 -10.61 15.85
N ILE A 34 -0.95 -10.87 14.58
CA ILE A 34 -2.33 -11.17 14.16
C ILE A 34 -2.43 -12.69 14.08
N ASP A 35 -2.98 -13.29 15.13
CA ASP A 35 -3.31 -14.72 15.21
C ASP A 35 -4.53 -15.01 14.33
N SER A 36 -4.31 -15.62 13.17
CA SER A 36 -5.38 -16.26 12.39
C SER A 36 -5.47 -17.71 12.82
N SER A 37 -6.18 -17.94 13.91
CA SER A 37 -6.44 -19.26 14.47
C SER A 37 -7.29 -20.11 13.52
N ASN A 38 -6.76 -21.32 13.26
CA ASN A 38 -7.43 -22.58 12.92
C ASN A 38 -8.21 -22.72 11.60
N PHE A 39 -7.57 -23.38 10.62
CA PHE A 39 -8.26 -24.26 9.68
C PHE A 39 -7.86 -25.71 9.98
N ILE A 40 -8.70 -26.43 10.73
CA ILE A 40 -8.57 -27.88 10.93
C ILE A 40 -9.21 -28.56 9.72
N ILE A 41 -8.41 -29.23 8.88
CA ILE A 41 -8.94 -30.28 7.98
C ILE A 41 -8.58 -31.61 8.62
N GLU A 42 -9.56 -32.30 9.19
CA GLU A 42 -9.43 -33.74 9.43
C GLU A 42 -9.61 -34.49 8.11
N LYS A 43 -8.54 -35.13 7.63
CA LYS A 43 -8.66 -36.45 7.02
C LYS A 43 -7.37 -37.26 7.13
N LYS A 44 -7.49 -38.42 7.78
CA LYS A 44 -6.52 -39.54 7.82
C LYS A 44 -6.15 -39.98 6.40
N ASN A 45 -4.87 -39.98 6.05
CA ASN A 45 -4.09 -41.21 5.78
C ASN A 45 -2.65 -40.90 5.35
N GLU A 46 -1.80 -41.89 5.63
CA GLU A 46 -0.35 -41.98 5.54
C GLU A 46 0.19 -41.69 4.14
N ASP A 47 0.89 -40.56 4.01
CA ASP A 47 2.10 -40.38 3.21
C ASP A 47 2.74 -39.09 3.73
N THR A 48 3.97 -39.17 4.21
CA THR A 48 4.64 -38.07 4.92
C THR A 48 4.86 -36.88 3.98
N ILE A 49 3.93 -35.92 3.97
CA ILE A 49 4.14 -34.61 3.37
C ILE A 49 4.92 -33.78 4.39
N THR A 50 6.23 -33.65 4.18
CA THR A 50 7.03 -32.64 4.88
C THR A 50 6.57 -31.26 4.41
N VAL A 51 5.56 -30.71 5.08
CA VAL A 51 5.12 -29.32 4.87
C VAL A 51 6.23 -28.40 5.35
N ASN A 52 7.08 -28.00 4.40
CA ASN A 52 8.12 -27.00 4.61
C ASN A 52 7.51 -25.72 5.17
N ALA A 53 8.12 -25.23 6.25
CA ALA A 53 7.72 -24.10 7.07
C ALA A 53 7.11 -22.94 6.27
N SER A 54 5.96 -22.46 6.74
CA SER A 54 5.32 -21.22 6.32
C SER A 54 6.36 -20.09 6.23
N ILE A 55 6.63 -19.62 5.02
CA ILE A 55 7.51 -18.48 4.78
C ILE A 55 6.84 -17.27 5.44
N ILE A 56 7.32 -16.86 6.61
CA ILE A 56 6.91 -15.58 7.19
C ILE A 56 7.48 -14.51 6.27
N ILE A 57 6.62 -13.92 5.43
CA ILE A 57 7.01 -12.77 4.62
C ILE A 57 7.05 -11.56 5.55
N ASN A 58 8.27 -11.16 5.91
CA ASN A 58 8.50 -9.97 6.70
C ASN A 58 8.75 -8.78 5.77
N TYR A 59 7.94 -7.73 5.90
CA TYR A 59 8.09 -6.50 5.13
C TYR A 59 8.77 -5.44 5.98
N THR A 60 9.74 -4.74 5.40
CA THR A 60 10.36 -3.60 6.10
C THR A 60 9.43 -2.39 6.09
N LYS A 61 9.59 -1.48 7.06
CA LYS A 61 8.87 -0.20 7.06
C LYS A 61 9.09 0.59 5.76
N ASP A 62 10.30 0.58 5.21
CA ASP A 62 10.61 1.28 3.97
C ASP A 62 9.87 0.69 2.77
N GLU A 63 9.74 -0.63 2.74
CA GLU A 63 9.00 -1.36 1.71
C GLU A 63 7.50 -1.05 1.74
N LEU A 64 6.90 -1.06 2.94
CA LEU A 64 5.51 -0.65 3.12
C LEU A 64 5.29 0.82 2.75
N MET A 65 6.29 1.67 2.98
CA MET A 65 6.24 3.09 2.60
C MET A 65 6.67 3.35 1.15
N GLY A 66 6.95 2.31 0.35
CA GLY A 66 7.34 2.45 -1.05
C GLY A 66 8.68 3.17 -1.24
N ARG A 67 9.57 3.15 -0.25
CA ARG A 67 10.95 3.65 -0.27
C ARG A 67 11.94 2.54 -0.67
N VAL A 68 11.59 1.80 -1.73
CA VAL A 68 12.43 0.72 -2.27
C VAL A 68 12.84 1.01 -3.70
N VAL A 69 14.03 0.54 -4.06
CA VAL A 69 14.54 0.59 -5.43
C VAL A 69 14.38 -0.81 -6.04
N PRO A 70 13.34 -1.04 -6.86
CA PRO A 70 12.97 -2.39 -7.30
C PRO A 70 14.05 -3.06 -8.17
N LYS A 71 14.95 -2.28 -8.78
CA LYS A 71 16.10 -2.81 -9.52
C LYS A 71 17.09 -3.55 -8.61
N ASN A 72 17.19 -3.13 -7.34
CA ASN A 72 18.17 -3.65 -6.38
C ASN A 72 17.53 -4.64 -5.38
N ASP A 73 16.21 -4.87 -5.48
CA ASP A 73 15.45 -5.70 -4.56
C ASP A 73 15.11 -7.04 -5.22
N THR A 74 15.53 -8.13 -4.56
CA THR A 74 15.35 -9.49 -5.08
C THR A 74 13.90 -9.95 -5.08
N SER A 75 12.98 -9.23 -4.43
CA SER A 75 11.54 -9.51 -4.42
C SER A 75 10.84 -9.01 -5.68
N PHE A 76 11.56 -8.28 -6.55
CA PHE A 76 11.03 -7.73 -7.79
C PHE A 76 11.63 -8.43 -9.02
N SER A 77 10.81 -8.53 -10.05
CA SER A 77 11.21 -8.95 -11.39
C SER A 77 11.12 -7.77 -12.34
N LEU A 78 12.11 -7.67 -13.22
CA LEU A 78 11.98 -6.85 -14.43
C LEU A 78 10.90 -7.47 -15.32
N ILE A 79 9.95 -6.66 -15.76
CA ILE A 79 8.90 -7.12 -16.67
C ILE A 79 9.50 -7.30 -18.07
N GLU A 80 9.17 -8.42 -18.71
CA GLU A 80 9.63 -8.74 -20.06
C GLU A 80 8.95 -7.86 -21.12
N LYS A 81 9.68 -7.62 -22.23
CA LYS A 81 9.19 -6.77 -23.32
C LYS A 81 7.94 -7.30 -24.01
N GLU A 82 7.67 -8.61 -23.95
CA GLU A 82 6.42 -9.15 -24.50
C GLU A 82 5.19 -8.62 -23.74
N HIS A 83 5.35 -8.32 -22.45
CA HIS A 83 4.28 -7.92 -21.55
C HIS A 83 4.17 -6.40 -21.36
N THR A 84 5.09 -5.60 -21.90
CA THR A 84 5.04 -4.13 -21.76
C THR A 84 5.80 -3.41 -22.87
N ALA A 85 5.29 -2.25 -23.29
CA ALA A 85 6.02 -1.33 -24.17
C ALA A 85 7.08 -0.49 -23.44
N LYS A 86 7.12 -0.52 -22.09
CA LYS A 86 8.03 0.30 -21.28
C LYS A 86 9.33 -0.43 -20.99
N SER A 87 10.42 0.32 -20.83
CA SER A 87 11.69 -0.23 -20.32
C SER A 87 11.82 0.02 -18.82
N LYS A 88 12.63 -0.83 -18.15
CA LYS A 88 13.01 -0.66 -16.72
C LYS A 88 11.80 -0.57 -15.77
N ILE A 89 10.75 -1.33 -16.05
CA ILE A 89 9.55 -1.41 -15.19
C ILE A 89 9.54 -2.75 -14.46
N TYR A 90 9.23 -2.71 -13.16
CA TYR A 90 9.38 -3.84 -12.26
C TYR A 90 8.06 -4.14 -11.55
N LEU A 91 7.86 -5.40 -11.21
CA LEU A 91 6.72 -5.88 -10.44
C LEU A 91 7.21 -6.91 -9.41
N ARG A 92 6.49 -7.07 -8.31
CA ARG A 92 6.74 -8.18 -7.36
C ARG A 92 6.77 -9.50 -8.09
N LYS A 93 7.70 -10.39 -7.73
CA LYS A 93 7.87 -11.71 -8.36
C LYS A 93 6.58 -12.51 -8.38
N GLU A 94 5.87 -12.52 -7.26
CA GLU A 94 4.63 -13.27 -7.05
C GLU A 94 3.53 -12.73 -7.96
N ALA A 95 3.37 -11.41 -7.99
CA ALA A 95 2.39 -10.74 -8.85
C ALA A 95 2.73 -10.89 -10.34
N TYR A 96 4.01 -10.82 -10.71
CA TYR A 96 4.44 -11.01 -12.09
C TYR A 96 4.24 -12.46 -12.56
N SER A 97 4.54 -13.45 -11.72
CA SER A 97 4.25 -14.85 -12.00
C SER A 97 2.75 -15.10 -12.21
N ALA A 98 1.91 -14.50 -11.38
CA ALA A 98 0.46 -14.56 -11.56
C ALA A 98 0.00 -13.87 -12.85
N PHE A 99 0.59 -12.72 -13.18
CA PHE A 99 0.33 -12.04 -14.45
C PHE A 99 0.69 -12.91 -15.65
N CYS A 100 1.84 -13.60 -15.66
CA CYS A 100 2.22 -14.46 -16.79
C CYS A 100 1.19 -15.57 -17.02
N ARG A 101 0.70 -16.22 -15.95
CA ARG A 101 -0.38 -17.22 -16.07
C ARG A 101 -1.66 -16.63 -16.66
N MET A 102 -2.03 -15.42 -16.24
CA MET A 102 -3.18 -14.68 -16.79
C MET A 102 -2.96 -14.29 -18.26
N TYR A 103 -1.75 -13.86 -18.61
CA TYR A 103 -1.37 -13.50 -19.97
C TYR A 103 -1.48 -14.71 -20.90
N ASP A 104 -0.98 -15.88 -20.48
CA ASP A 104 -1.06 -17.11 -21.28
C ASP A 104 -2.50 -17.58 -21.50
N ALA A 105 -3.35 -17.47 -20.48
CA ALA A 105 -4.78 -17.77 -20.59
C ALA A 105 -5.47 -16.80 -21.57
N ALA A 106 -5.28 -15.49 -21.37
CA ALA A 106 -5.84 -14.47 -22.25
C ALA A 106 -5.37 -14.64 -23.71
N LYS A 107 -4.09 -15.00 -23.92
CA LYS A 107 -3.51 -15.24 -25.24
C LYS A 107 -4.15 -16.43 -25.96
N LYS A 108 -4.51 -17.49 -25.23
CA LYS A 108 -5.29 -18.63 -25.78
C LYS A 108 -6.68 -18.21 -26.24
N ASP A 109 -7.28 -17.25 -25.55
CA ASP A 109 -8.58 -16.68 -25.89
C ASP A 109 -8.50 -15.58 -26.97
N GLY A 110 -7.31 -15.34 -27.54
CA GLY A 110 -7.09 -14.34 -28.59
C GLY A 110 -6.83 -12.92 -28.10
N PHE A 111 -6.67 -12.70 -26.79
CA PHE A 111 -6.36 -11.40 -26.19
C PHE A 111 -4.89 -11.24 -25.85
N LYS A 112 -4.31 -10.09 -26.22
CA LYS A 112 -2.94 -9.72 -25.82
C LYS A 112 -2.97 -8.65 -24.73
N LEU A 113 -2.66 -9.05 -23.49
CA LEU A 113 -2.57 -8.11 -22.37
C LEU A 113 -1.25 -7.32 -22.41
N ASN A 114 -1.29 -6.06 -21.96
CA ASN A 114 -0.14 -5.17 -21.93
C ASN A 114 -0.08 -4.42 -20.59
N ILE A 115 1.02 -4.56 -19.87
CA ILE A 115 1.26 -3.84 -18.61
C ILE A 115 1.61 -2.39 -18.94
N ILE A 116 0.67 -1.49 -18.65
CA ILE A 116 0.86 -0.04 -18.81
C ILE A 116 1.56 0.57 -17.58
N SER A 117 1.42 -0.05 -16.42
CA SER A 117 2.13 0.35 -15.20
C SER A 117 2.26 -0.78 -14.19
N ALA A 118 3.27 -0.67 -13.32
CA ALA A 118 3.59 -1.64 -12.28
C ALA A 118 4.01 -0.88 -11.01
N PHE A 119 5.05 -1.35 -10.30
CA PHE A 119 5.55 -0.68 -9.10
C PHE A 119 5.88 0.80 -9.36
N ARG A 120 5.47 1.64 -8.41
CA ARG A 120 5.83 3.05 -8.33
C ARG A 120 6.22 3.32 -6.88
N SER A 121 7.40 3.90 -6.66
CA SER A 121 7.80 4.36 -5.35
C SER A 121 6.88 5.50 -4.87
N ASN A 122 6.88 5.77 -3.57
CA ASN A 122 6.16 6.90 -2.99
C ASN A 122 6.54 8.22 -3.70
N TYR A 123 7.84 8.44 -3.93
CA TYR A 123 8.35 9.59 -4.68
C TYR A 123 7.77 9.66 -6.11
N HIS A 124 7.72 8.55 -6.84
CA HIS A 124 7.16 8.55 -8.19
C HIS A 124 5.66 8.88 -8.19
N GLN A 125 4.91 8.39 -7.20
CA GLN A 125 3.49 8.71 -7.07
C GLN A 125 3.27 10.17 -6.73
N GLN A 126 4.05 10.73 -5.79
CA GLN A 126 4.01 12.16 -5.48
C GLN A 126 4.27 13.00 -6.74
N LEU A 127 5.31 12.69 -7.51
CA LEU A 127 5.61 13.41 -8.75
C LEU A 127 4.45 13.37 -9.76
N ILE A 128 3.76 12.24 -9.90
CA ILE A 128 2.59 12.14 -10.79
C ILE A 128 1.45 13.02 -10.25
N TRP A 129 1.20 12.98 -8.94
CA TRP A 129 0.16 13.77 -8.29
C TRP A 129 0.43 15.26 -8.47
N GLU A 130 1.62 15.73 -8.08
CA GLU A 130 2.04 17.13 -8.23
C GLU A 130 1.96 17.60 -9.68
N SER A 131 2.42 16.77 -10.62
CA SER A 131 2.35 17.10 -12.04
C SER A 131 0.91 17.29 -12.52
N LYS A 132 -0.04 16.50 -12.00
CA LYS A 132 -1.47 16.67 -12.32
C LYS A 132 -2.05 17.90 -11.64
N TRP A 133 -1.71 18.10 -10.37
CA TRP A 133 -2.16 19.21 -9.54
C TRP A 133 -1.83 20.58 -10.17
N ILE A 134 -0.58 20.78 -10.57
CA ILE A 134 -0.13 22.04 -11.18
C ILE A 134 -0.53 22.19 -12.66
N GLY A 135 -1.08 21.13 -13.26
CA GLY A 135 -1.48 21.15 -14.67
C GLY A 135 -0.43 20.73 -15.69
N LYS A 136 0.79 20.40 -15.25
CA LYS A 136 1.86 19.88 -16.12
C LYS A 136 1.43 18.59 -16.83
N ARG A 137 0.64 17.77 -16.15
CA ARG A 137 0.01 16.57 -16.68
C ARG A 137 -1.50 16.76 -16.70
N LYS A 138 -2.11 16.61 -17.86
CA LYS A 138 -3.57 16.70 -18.01
C LYS A 138 -4.26 15.52 -17.35
N VAL A 139 -5.43 15.78 -16.75
CA VAL A 139 -6.37 14.77 -16.24
C VAL A 139 -7.60 14.82 -17.15
N ASN A 140 -7.93 13.69 -17.80
CA ASN A 140 -9.01 13.63 -18.80
C ASN A 140 -8.93 14.72 -19.89
N GLY A 141 -7.70 15.06 -20.31
CA GLY A 141 -7.45 16.10 -21.30
C GLY A 141 -7.48 17.54 -20.76
N GLN A 142 -7.78 17.73 -19.48
CA GLN A 142 -7.94 19.03 -18.84
C GLN A 142 -6.76 19.39 -17.93
N ASN A 143 -6.53 20.69 -17.77
CA ASN A 143 -5.59 21.25 -16.82
C ASN A 143 -6.33 21.60 -15.51
N LEU A 144 -6.09 20.83 -14.44
CA LEU A 144 -6.78 21.00 -13.17
C LEU A 144 -6.50 22.35 -12.50
N SER A 145 -5.28 22.89 -12.62
CA SER A 145 -4.93 24.18 -12.01
C SER A 145 -5.71 25.36 -12.61
N GLN A 146 -6.24 25.18 -13.82
CA GLN A 146 -7.06 26.18 -14.50
C GLN A 146 -8.56 25.95 -14.33
N GLN A 147 -8.99 24.68 -14.32
CA GLN A 147 -10.41 24.32 -14.30
C GLN A 147 -11.02 24.37 -12.90
N VAL A 148 -10.27 23.92 -11.88
CA VAL A 148 -10.74 23.88 -10.50
C VAL A 148 -9.88 24.83 -9.69
N LYS A 149 -10.32 26.10 -9.55
CA LYS A 149 -9.51 27.13 -8.88
C LYS A 149 -9.39 26.89 -7.38
N ASP A 150 -10.45 26.41 -6.74
CA ASP A 150 -10.41 26.04 -5.34
C ASP A 150 -9.44 24.86 -5.14
N GLU A 151 -8.56 24.99 -4.16
CA GLU A 151 -7.53 23.98 -3.92
C GLU A 151 -8.13 22.76 -3.23
N VAL A 152 -9.04 22.94 -2.27
CA VAL A 152 -9.65 21.81 -1.56
C VAL A 152 -10.48 20.96 -2.52
N GLU A 153 -11.23 21.58 -3.44
CA GLU A 153 -12.00 20.87 -4.47
C GLU A 153 -11.09 20.14 -5.49
N ARG A 154 -9.85 20.61 -5.69
CA ARG A 154 -8.93 20.03 -6.67
C ARG A 154 -8.25 18.74 -6.17
N ALA A 155 -8.21 18.51 -4.86
CA ALA A 155 -7.38 17.48 -4.21
C ALA A 155 -8.01 16.08 -4.26
#